data_AF-Q0A6Y1-F1
#
_entry.id   AF-Q0A6Y1-F1
#
_cell.length_a   1.000
_cell.length_b   1.000
_cell.length_c   1.000
_cell.angle_alpha   90.00
_cell.angle_beta   90.00
_cell.angle_gamma   90.00
#
_symmetry.space_group_name_H-M   'P 1'
#
loop_
_entity.id
_entity.type
_entity.pdbx_description
1 polymer ?
#
loop_
_entity_poly.entity_id
_entity_poly.type
_entity_poly.pdbx_seq_one_letter_code
_entity_poly.pdbx_strand_id
1 'polypeptide(L)'
;MAAAPSPRRPTLRARLPGGPLAIWGAILFLGVIALAVTWQFVEPAPPRQVTLATGAPGGAYEQIGAGYAEWFADKGITLETVATQGATENWQRLLAGEVDAAIVQGGTAPAGAGDQLEGLVSVAYEPLFVFYREDALNAAHLLGGDPPVPQRLETLSGLRIAIGSEGSGTRTLVRTLLDELGLATDDATDTALVAIGGEAAARGLLEGKLGAAAFVMSPTAPLVQRLLAAEGIGVLNQAQAPTFTQRLPYLATVTLHEGVVDPRRNLPPHRVQMLAPATYLVTRKDTHRAIAQLLVEAEQRSRRIHLVGNGDQFPSLAHMDIPVSDQARYFFQRGPGFLHRHLPFWAASLVDRLAILIIPLLTIIIPLVRIAPAAVTWSMRRRIFRWYRQLRVIDEELGRPQLPVARLESNLAQLKQLDHDVSGTEVPLSYMEEFYNLRLHIAYMRQRVRERLGNSV
;
A
#
# COMPACT_ATOMS: atom_id res chain seq x y z
N MET A 1 -83.11 -38.41 -8.28
CA MET A 1 -82.29 -38.94 -7.16
C MET A 1 -80.85 -38.47 -7.36
N ALA A 2 -80.45 -37.43 -6.62
CA ALA A 2 -79.09 -36.90 -6.66
C ALA A 2 -78.20 -37.74 -5.74
N ALA A 3 -77.14 -38.34 -6.29
CA ALA A 3 -76.13 -39.08 -5.54
C ALA A 3 -74.98 -38.15 -5.11
N ALA A 4 -74.50 -38.37 -3.89
CA ALA A 4 -73.71 -37.46 -3.06
C ALA A 4 -72.31 -37.10 -3.61
N PRO A 5 -71.79 -35.90 -3.29
CA PRO A 5 -70.45 -35.47 -3.67
C PRO A 5 -69.36 -36.16 -2.81
N SER A 6 -68.27 -36.54 -3.46
CA SER A 6 -67.03 -37.05 -2.87
C SER A 6 -66.44 -36.09 -1.82
N PRO A 7 -65.87 -36.58 -0.70
CA PRO A 7 -65.40 -35.72 0.38
C PRO A 7 -64.16 -34.91 -0.03
N ARG A 8 -64.27 -33.58 0.10
CA ARG A 8 -63.19 -32.62 -0.10
C ARG A 8 -62.08 -32.83 0.94
N ARG A 9 -60.84 -32.95 0.46
CA ARG A 9 -59.63 -32.93 1.31
C ARG A 9 -59.51 -31.54 1.97
N PRO A 10 -59.34 -31.44 3.31
CA PRO A 10 -59.09 -30.16 3.94
C PRO A 10 -57.63 -29.73 3.68
N THR A 11 -57.42 -28.81 2.73
CA THR A 11 -56.13 -28.15 2.54
C THR A 11 -56.01 -26.95 3.48
N LEU A 12 -55.64 -27.20 4.74
CA LEU A 12 -55.23 -26.14 5.66
C LEU A 12 -53.77 -25.76 5.39
N ARG A 13 -53.56 -24.81 4.46
CA ARG A 13 -52.30 -24.09 4.30
C ARG A 13 -52.18 -23.05 5.42
N ALA A 14 -51.74 -23.47 6.61
CA ALA A 14 -51.19 -22.54 7.58
C ALA A 14 -49.82 -22.07 7.05
N ARG A 15 -49.77 -20.86 6.46
CA ARG A 15 -48.53 -20.14 6.19
C ARG A 15 -47.92 -19.77 7.55
N LEU A 16 -46.97 -20.58 8.00
CA LEU A 16 -46.07 -20.17 9.09
C LEU A 16 -45.24 -18.96 8.61
N PRO A 17 -45.04 -17.93 9.45
CA PRO A 17 -44.14 -16.83 9.14
C PRO A 17 -42.73 -17.39 8.92
N GLY A 18 -42.01 -16.84 7.93
CA GLY A 18 -40.73 -17.31 7.39
C GLY A 18 -40.03 -18.44 8.15
N GLY A 19 -40.05 -19.66 7.60
CA GLY A 19 -39.31 -20.79 8.18
C GLY A 19 -37.81 -20.52 8.30
N PRO A 20 -37.04 -21.36 9.01
CA PRO A 20 -35.61 -21.15 9.24
C PRO A 20 -34.81 -20.95 7.94
N LEU A 21 -35.29 -21.49 6.81
CA LEU A 21 -34.76 -21.24 5.47
C LEU A 21 -34.73 -19.75 5.08
N ALA A 22 -35.73 -18.96 5.47
CA ALA A 22 -35.75 -17.52 5.22
C ALA A 22 -34.73 -16.77 6.08
N ILE A 23 -34.54 -17.21 7.33
CA ILE A 23 -33.51 -16.68 8.24
C ILE A 23 -32.11 -17.04 7.72
N TRP A 24 -31.89 -18.29 7.28
CA TRP A 24 -30.65 -18.73 6.63
C TRP A 24 -30.37 -17.96 5.35
N GLY A 25 -31.40 -17.76 4.52
CA GLY A 25 -31.30 -16.94 3.31
C GLY A 25 -30.91 -15.51 3.61
N ALA A 26 -31.50 -14.88 4.64
CA ALA A 26 -31.19 -13.52 5.04
C ALA A 26 -29.76 -13.37 5.62
N ILE A 27 -29.31 -14.32 6.45
CA ILE A 27 -27.94 -14.32 7.01
C ILE A 27 -26.91 -14.51 5.89
N LEU A 28 -27.14 -15.47 5.00
CA LEU A 28 -26.25 -15.69 3.86
C LEU A 28 -26.22 -14.47 2.94
N PHE A 29 -27.37 -13.86 2.67
CA PHE A 29 -27.47 -12.66 1.85
C PHE A 29 -26.72 -11.47 2.46
N LEU A 30 -26.92 -11.19 3.75
CA LEU A 30 -26.16 -10.16 4.47
C LEU A 30 -24.66 -10.46 4.48
N GLY A 31 -24.30 -11.74 4.60
CA GLY A 31 -22.92 -12.19 4.52
C GLY A 31 -22.26 -11.96 3.17
N VAL A 32 -22.96 -12.31 2.09
CA VAL A 32 -22.50 -12.07 0.72
C VAL A 32 -22.38 -10.58 0.45
N ILE A 33 -23.31 -9.75 0.94
CA ILE A 33 -23.19 -8.29 0.85
C ILE A 33 -21.95 -7.80 1.61
N ALA A 34 -21.76 -8.23 2.86
CA ALA A 34 -20.61 -7.83 3.65
C ALA A 34 -19.29 -8.27 2.99
N LEU A 35 -19.23 -9.46 2.42
CA LEU A 35 -18.08 -9.96 1.68
C LEU A 35 -17.85 -9.17 0.39
N ALA A 36 -18.90 -8.86 -0.37
CA ALA A 36 -18.81 -8.07 -1.60
C ALA A 36 -18.32 -6.64 -1.31
N VAL A 37 -18.82 -6.00 -0.25
CA VAL A 37 -18.39 -4.67 0.18
C VAL A 37 -16.93 -4.71 0.65
N THR A 38 -16.57 -5.65 1.51
CA THR A 38 -15.19 -5.75 2.03
C THR A 38 -14.17 -6.15 0.97
N TRP A 39 -14.55 -6.95 -0.03
CA TRP A 39 -13.68 -7.30 -1.16
C TRP A 39 -13.22 -6.07 -1.94
N GLN A 40 -14.02 -4.99 -1.99
CA GLN A 40 -13.61 -3.73 -2.62
C GLN A 40 -12.48 -3.01 -1.88
N PHE A 41 -12.26 -3.34 -0.60
CA PHE A 41 -11.19 -2.77 0.22
C PHE A 41 -9.95 -3.70 0.32
N VAL A 42 -10.01 -4.89 -0.27
CA VAL A 42 -8.85 -5.80 -0.34
C VAL A 42 -8.00 -5.37 -1.53
N GLU A 43 -6.81 -4.80 -1.26
CA GLU A 43 -5.84 -4.44 -2.31
C GLU A 43 -5.56 -5.62 -3.25
N PRO A 44 -5.20 -5.44 -4.54
CA PRO A 44 -4.76 -6.51 -5.43
C PRO A 44 -3.51 -7.24 -4.91
N ALA A 45 -3.06 -8.31 -5.58
CA ALA A 45 -1.77 -8.90 -5.21
C ALA A 45 -0.66 -7.89 -5.59
N PRO A 46 0.43 -7.79 -4.82
CA PRO A 46 1.52 -6.90 -5.18
C PRO A 46 2.05 -7.29 -6.57
N PRO A 47 2.36 -6.30 -7.43
CA PRO A 47 2.90 -6.57 -8.75
C PRO A 47 4.23 -7.31 -8.62
N ARG A 48 4.50 -8.23 -9.56
CA ARG A 48 5.74 -9.02 -9.58
C ARG A 48 6.90 -8.28 -10.25
N GLN A 49 6.58 -7.23 -11.00
CA GLN A 49 7.54 -6.36 -11.68
C GLN A 49 7.18 -4.92 -11.35
N VAL A 50 8.19 -4.14 -11.01
CA VAL A 50 8.09 -2.72 -10.66
C VAL A 50 9.19 -1.99 -11.42
N THR A 51 8.90 -0.80 -11.91
CA THR A 51 9.87 0.04 -12.62
C THR A 51 10.29 1.23 -11.78
N LEU A 52 11.60 1.50 -11.71
CA LEU A 52 12.18 2.63 -10.98
C LEU A 52 12.98 3.52 -11.92
N ALA A 53 12.52 4.74 -12.18
CA ALA A 53 13.32 5.75 -12.86
C ALA A 53 14.48 6.23 -11.98
N THR A 54 15.69 6.20 -12.53
CA THR A 54 16.93 6.50 -11.81
C THR A 54 17.61 7.74 -12.39
N GLY A 55 18.75 7.61 -13.06
CA GLY A 55 19.46 8.74 -13.64
C GLY A 55 20.43 8.26 -14.71
N ALA A 56 21.38 9.12 -15.06
CA ALA A 56 22.35 8.81 -16.10
C ALA A 56 23.23 7.61 -15.69
N PRO A 57 23.66 6.77 -16.65
CA PRO A 57 24.57 5.65 -16.37
C PRO A 57 25.85 6.11 -15.66
N GLY A 58 26.29 5.34 -14.67
CA GLY A 58 27.40 5.65 -13.76
C GLY A 58 27.06 6.68 -12.67
N GLY A 59 25.86 7.25 -12.68
CA GLY A 59 25.41 8.25 -11.70
C GLY A 59 25.01 7.67 -10.35
N ALA A 60 24.83 8.55 -9.35
CA ALA A 60 24.44 8.14 -8.00
C ALA A 60 23.05 7.45 -7.97
N TYR A 61 22.09 7.93 -8.77
CA TYR A 61 20.73 7.38 -8.78
C TYR A 61 20.68 5.96 -9.35
N GLU A 62 21.52 5.65 -10.35
CA GLU A 62 21.65 4.29 -10.88
C GLU A 62 22.18 3.34 -9.81
N GLN A 63 23.22 3.74 -9.07
CA GLN A 63 23.80 2.94 -7.98
C GLN A 63 22.80 2.70 -6.85
N ILE A 64 22.00 3.72 -6.49
CA ILE A 64 20.91 3.60 -5.52
C ILE A 64 19.87 2.59 -6.02
N GLY A 65 19.42 2.73 -7.27
CA GLY A 65 18.44 1.85 -7.89
C GLY A 65 18.92 0.39 -7.98
N ALA A 66 20.19 0.17 -8.32
CA ALA A 66 20.78 -1.16 -8.37
C ALA A 66 20.75 -1.86 -6.99
N GLY A 67 21.11 -1.14 -5.92
CA GLY A 67 21.01 -1.66 -4.56
C GLY A 67 19.58 -2.00 -4.14
N TYR A 68 18.59 -1.23 -4.60
CA TYR A 68 17.18 -1.57 -4.38
C TYR A 68 16.74 -2.78 -5.20
N ALA A 69 17.26 -2.96 -6.41
CA ALA A 69 16.92 -4.10 -7.25
C ALA A 69 17.37 -5.43 -6.63
N GLU A 70 18.56 -5.46 -6.02
CA GLU A 70 19.03 -6.60 -5.23
C GLU A 70 18.07 -6.91 -4.06
N TRP A 71 17.67 -5.89 -3.30
CA TRP A 71 16.72 -6.04 -2.20
C TRP A 71 15.35 -6.58 -2.66
N PHE A 72 14.84 -6.10 -3.79
CA PHE A 72 13.57 -6.56 -4.35
C PHE A 72 13.66 -8.02 -4.81
N ALA A 73 14.78 -8.42 -5.42
CA ALA A 73 15.01 -9.80 -5.85
C ALA A 73 14.95 -10.79 -4.67
N ASP A 74 15.50 -10.42 -3.50
CA ASP A 74 15.41 -11.20 -2.25
C ASP A 74 13.97 -11.40 -1.76
N LYS A 75 13.03 -10.55 -2.21
CA LYS A 75 11.60 -10.63 -1.90
C LYS A 75 10.76 -11.29 -2.99
N GLY A 76 11.40 -11.75 -4.07
CA GLY A 76 10.72 -12.40 -5.19
C GLY A 76 9.95 -11.44 -6.09
N ILE A 77 10.32 -10.15 -6.09
CA ILE A 77 9.79 -9.12 -6.98
C ILE A 77 10.94 -8.59 -7.83
N THR A 78 10.70 -8.36 -9.12
CA THR A 78 11.69 -7.75 -10.02
C THR A 78 11.54 -6.24 -9.97
N LEU A 79 12.60 -5.52 -9.61
CA LEU A 79 12.67 -4.06 -9.76
C LEU A 79 13.56 -3.75 -10.97
N GLU A 80 12.96 -3.21 -12.02
CA GLU A 80 13.66 -2.80 -13.23
C GLU A 80 14.06 -1.33 -13.13
N THR A 81 15.36 -1.07 -13.12
CA THR A 81 15.88 0.31 -13.11
C THR A 81 15.90 0.89 -14.51
N VAL A 82 15.22 2.01 -14.69
CA VAL A 82 15.16 2.76 -15.95
C VAL A 82 16.16 3.91 -15.89
N ALA A 83 17.15 3.89 -16.78
CA ALA A 83 18.11 4.99 -16.93
C ALA A 83 17.44 6.20 -17.59
N THR A 84 17.74 7.40 -17.11
CA THR A 84 17.15 8.66 -17.56
C THR A 84 18.21 9.77 -17.57
N GLN A 85 17.85 10.97 -18.04
CA GLN A 85 18.69 12.16 -17.97
C GLN A 85 18.66 12.86 -16.59
N GLY A 86 17.84 12.37 -15.65
CA GLY A 86 17.77 12.86 -14.28
C GLY A 86 16.36 13.26 -13.82
N ALA A 87 16.30 14.07 -12.76
CA ALA A 87 15.07 14.30 -12.00
C ALA A 87 13.89 14.84 -12.82
N THR A 88 14.10 15.77 -13.75
CA THR A 88 13.02 16.33 -14.58
C THR A 88 12.37 15.28 -15.49
N GLU A 89 13.17 14.41 -16.12
CA GLU A 89 12.64 13.30 -16.92
C GLU A 89 11.93 12.28 -16.02
N ASN A 90 12.45 12.03 -14.82
CA ASN A 90 11.83 11.11 -13.87
C ASN A 90 10.42 11.56 -13.47
N TRP A 91 10.23 12.85 -13.20
CA TRP A 91 8.90 13.41 -12.94
C TRP A 91 7.95 13.21 -14.12
N GLN A 92 8.41 13.48 -15.34
CA GLN A 92 7.61 13.32 -16.56
C GLN A 92 7.16 11.88 -16.75
N ARG A 93 8.09 10.92 -16.65
CA ARG A 93 7.80 9.49 -16.78
C ARG A 93 6.85 8.99 -15.70
N LEU A 94 7.02 9.47 -14.46
CA LEU A 94 6.15 9.08 -13.35
C LEU A 94 4.73 9.62 -13.49
N LEU A 95 4.58 10.88 -13.92
CA LEU A 95 3.28 11.50 -14.22
C LEU A 95 2.59 10.85 -15.43
N ALA A 96 3.37 10.42 -16.43
CA ALA A 96 2.86 9.69 -17.60
C ALA A 96 2.49 8.23 -17.30
N GLY A 97 2.83 7.71 -16.11
CA GLY A 97 2.61 6.31 -15.74
C GLY A 97 3.55 5.33 -16.47
N GLU A 98 4.66 5.82 -17.05
CA GLU A 98 5.66 4.98 -17.72
C GLU A 98 6.55 4.22 -16.73
N VAL A 99 6.66 4.75 -15.50
CA VAL A 99 7.37 4.12 -14.39
C VAL A 99 6.53 4.12 -13.12
N ASP A 100 6.76 3.18 -12.20
CA ASP A 100 6.02 3.05 -10.94
C ASP A 100 6.60 3.90 -9.80
N ALA A 101 7.91 4.06 -9.81
CA ALA A 101 8.65 4.85 -8.84
C ALA A 101 9.76 5.66 -9.52
N ALA A 102 10.23 6.69 -8.83
CA ALA A 102 11.33 7.52 -9.29
C ALA A 102 12.23 7.97 -8.13
N ILE A 103 13.53 8.10 -8.39
CA ILE A 103 14.45 8.88 -7.56
C ILE A 103 14.46 10.31 -8.09
N VAL A 104 14.20 11.30 -7.25
CA VAL A 104 14.12 12.71 -7.69
C VAL A 104 14.91 13.62 -6.75
N GLN A 105 15.25 14.80 -7.27
CA GLN A 105 15.87 15.87 -6.51
C GLN A 105 14.81 16.86 -6.02
N GLY A 106 14.88 17.28 -4.76
CA GLY A 106 14.07 18.39 -4.25
C GLY A 106 14.27 19.68 -5.04
N GLY A 107 13.17 20.42 -5.21
CA GLY A 107 13.12 21.66 -5.98
C GLY A 107 12.89 21.44 -7.48
N THR A 108 12.65 20.19 -7.91
CA THR A 108 12.39 19.87 -9.32
C THR A 108 10.97 19.39 -9.57
N ALA A 109 10.12 19.31 -8.54
CA ALA A 109 8.74 18.89 -8.68
C ALA A 109 7.94 19.87 -9.58
N PRO A 110 7.25 19.38 -10.62
CA PRO A 110 6.31 20.19 -11.39
C PRO A 110 5.17 20.71 -10.51
N ALA A 111 4.62 21.86 -10.88
CA ALA A 111 3.43 22.39 -10.22
C ALA A 111 2.27 21.38 -10.28
N GLY A 112 1.63 21.11 -9.14
CA GLY A 112 0.54 20.14 -9.03
C GLY A 112 0.98 18.66 -8.99
N ALA A 113 2.28 18.35 -9.00
CA ALA A 113 2.77 16.96 -8.92
C ALA A 113 2.21 16.21 -7.69
N GLY A 114 2.07 16.91 -6.56
CA GLY A 114 1.50 16.37 -5.32
C GLY A 114 0.02 15.97 -5.38
N ASP A 115 -0.69 16.26 -6.48
CA ASP A 115 -2.09 15.83 -6.66
C ASP A 115 -2.16 14.33 -6.98
N GLN A 116 -1.21 13.83 -7.78
CA GLN A 116 -1.16 12.43 -8.25
C GLN A 116 -0.01 11.63 -7.64
N LEU A 117 1.03 12.31 -7.15
CA LEU A 117 2.25 11.71 -6.66
C LEU A 117 2.43 11.95 -5.16
N GLU A 118 3.22 11.08 -4.52
CA GLU A 118 3.57 11.19 -3.12
C GLU A 118 5.03 10.78 -2.88
N GLY A 119 5.68 11.48 -1.94
CA GLY A 119 7.04 11.20 -1.52
C GLY A 119 7.06 10.07 -0.49
N LEU A 120 8.01 9.16 -0.60
CA LEU A 120 8.18 8.07 0.34
C LEU A 120 9.19 8.45 1.42
N VAL A 121 10.43 8.70 1.01
CA VAL A 121 11.56 8.87 1.92
C VAL A 121 12.70 9.58 1.22
N SER A 122 13.34 10.50 1.93
CA SER A 122 14.57 11.15 1.53
C SER A 122 15.75 10.23 1.83
N VAL A 123 16.65 10.10 0.87
CA VAL A 123 17.70 9.07 0.83
C VAL A 123 19.11 9.66 0.90
N ALA A 124 19.27 10.93 0.56
CA ALA A 124 20.54 11.65 0.65
C ALA A 124 20.33 13.17 0.58
N TYR A 125 21.34 13.93 0.99
CA TYR A 125 21.53 15.30 0.52
C TYR A 125 22.55 15.31 -0.60
N GLU A 126 22.28 16.10 -1.64
CA GLU A 126 23.21 16.35 -2.73
C GLU A 126 23.64 17.82 -2.67
N PRO A 127 24.83 18.13 -2.11
CA PRO A 127 25.31 19.49 -2.04
C PRO A 127 25.42 20.14 -3.42
N LEU A 128 25.04 21.40 -3.49
CA LEU A 128 25.36 22.29 -4.59
C LEU A 128 26.80 22.77 -4.42
N PHE A 129 27.71 22.13 -5.13
CA PHE A 129 29.07 22.62 -5.32
C PHE A 129 29.06 23.72 -6.37
N VAL A 130 29.58 24.89 -6.02
CA VAL A 130 29.91 25.94 -7.01
C VAL A 130 31.41 26.11 -6.98
N PHE A 131 32.07 25.44 -7.93
CA PHE A 131 33.51 25.56 -8.12
C PHE A 131 33.82 26.82 -8.93
N TYR A 132 34.88 27.51 -8.58
CA TYR A 132 35.34 28.69 -9.30
C TYR A 132 36.84 28.64 -9.52
N ARG A 133 37.30 29.34 -10.55
CA ARG A 133 38.70 29.57 -10.82
C ARG A 133 39.18 30.82 -10.08
N GLU A 134 40.23 30.69 -9.28
CA GLU A 134 40.78 31.80 -8.48
C GLU A 134 41.34 32.93 -9.35
N ASP A 135 42.05 32.59 -10.43
CA ASP A 135 42.59 33.55 -11.40
C ASP A 135 41.49 34.33 -12.15
N ALA A 136 40.43 33.63 -12.58
CA ALA A 136 39.29 34.24 -13.24
C ALA A 136 38.52 35.20 -12.31
N LEU A 137 38.33 34.81 -11.04
CA LEU A 137 37.70 35.65 -10.04
C LEU A 137 38.54 36.90 -9.74
N ASN A 138 39.85 36.74 -9.54
CA ASN A 138 40.78 37.86 -9.32
C ASN A 138 40.76 38.85 -10.48
N ALA A 139 40.77 38.34 -11.71
CA ALA A 139 40.70 39.16 -12.91
C ALA A 139 39.36 39.92 -13.02
N ALA A 140 38.23 39.26 -12.72
CA ALA A 140 36.91 39.87 -12.79
C ALA A 140 36.72 40.98 -11.75
N HIS A 141 37.30 40.85 -10.56
CA HIS A 141 37.08 41.78 -9.43
C HIS A 141 38.25 42.72 -9.18
N LEU A 142 39.29 42.70 -10.03
CA LEU A 142 40.52 43.49 -9.88
C LEU A 142 41.18 43.32 -8.50
N LEU A 143 41.12 42.11 -7.94
CA LEU A 143 41.71 41.81 -6.64
C LEU A 143 43.24 41.67 -6.81
N GLY A 144 44.00 42.62 -6.26
CA GLY A 144 45.46 42.68 -6.35
C GLY A 144 46.21 41.73 -5.39
N GLY A 145 45.58 40.64 -4.91
CA GLY A 145 46.12 39.70 -3.93
C GLY A 145 45.28 38.41 -3.83
N ASP A 146 45.53 37.57 -2.81
CA ASP A 146 44.71 36.37 -2.58
C ASP A 146 43.24 36.76 -2.30
N PRO A 147 42.28 36.32 -3.12
CA PRO A 147 40.89 36.67 -2.93
C PRO A 147 40.36 36.00 -1.67
N PRO A 148 39.59 36.70 -0.81
CA PRO A 148 38.87 36.03 0.25
C PRO A 148 37.93 34.96 -0.36
N VAL A 149 37.82 33.80 0.29
CA VAL A 149 36.93 32.72 -0.17
C VAL A 149 35.53 33.30 -0.38
N PRO A 150 34.96 33.22 -1.60
CA PRO A 150 33.72 33.90 -1.90
C PRO A 150 32.59 33.27 -1.11
N GLN A 151 31.73 34.12 -0.55
CA GLN A 151 30.71 33.69 0.41
C GLN A 151 29.27 33.73 -0.12
N ARG A 152 29.07 34.31 -1.30
CA ARG A 152 27.74 34.58 -1.88
C ARG A 152 27.76 34.38 -3.40
N LEU A 153 26.65 34.00 -4.00
CA LEU A 153 26.59 33.71 -5.45
C LEU A 153 26.88 34.97 -6.29
N GLU A 154 26.46 36.13 -5.78
CA GLU A 154 26.65 37.45 -6.39
C GLU A 154 28.13 37.79 -6.60
N THR A 155 29.04 37.19 -5.80
CA THR A 155 30.49 37.37 -5.97
C THR A 155 31.04 36.69 -7.22
N LEU A 156 30.25 35.86 -7.92
CA LEU A 156 30.66 35.26 -9.18
C LEU A 156 30.22 36.09 -10.40
N SER A 157 29.65 37.29 -10.16
CA SER A 157 29.22 38.18 -11.23
C SER A 157 30.37 38.56 -12.16
N GLY A 158 30.09 38.65 -13.46
CA GLY A 158 31.09 38.90 -14.51
C GLY A 158 31.80 37.65 -15.02
N LEU A 159 31.57 36.48 -14.42
CA LEU A 159 32.16 35.22 -14.87
C LEU A 159 31.28 34.52 -15.91
N ARG A 160 31.90 33.60 -16.66
CA ARG A 160 31.19 32.63 -17.47
C ARG A 160 30.93 31.38 -16.63
N ILE A 161 29.67 31.13 -16.29
CA ILE A 161 29.26 30.12 -15.30
C ILE A 161 28.50 28.99 -15.98
N ALA A 162 29.01 27.76 -15.85
CA ALA A 162 28.24 26.57 -16.22
C ALA A 162 27.22 26.24 -15.13
N ILE A 163 25.93 26.25 -15.47
CA ILE A 163 24.83 26.07 -14.51
C ILE A 163 24.19 24.67 -14.58
N GLY A 164 24.77 23.74 -15.33
CA GLY A 164 24.18 22.42 -15.59
C GLY A 164 23.49 22.34 -16.95
N SER A 165 23.34 21.11 -17.45
CA SER A 165 22.71 20.83 -18.74
C SER A 165 21.22 21.20 -18.74
N GLU A 166 20.64 21.41 -19.92
CA GLU A 166 19.18 21.52 -20.07
C GLU A 166 18.44 20.35 -19.42
N GLY A 167 17.36 20.64 -18.70
CA GLY A 167 16.56 19.64 -17.97
C GLY A 167 17.22 19.02 -16.74
N SER A 168 18.41 19.46 -16.32
CA SER A 168 19.08 18.93 -15.12
C SER A 168 18.59 19.60 -13.82
N GLY A 169 18.58 18.85 -12.72
CA GLY A 169 18.26 19.37 -11.38
C GLY A 169 19.24 20.44 -10.89
N THR A 170 20.50 20.40 -11.34
CA THR A 170 21.49 21.47 -11.10
C THR A 170 21.05 22.79 -11.73
N ARG A 171 20.63 22.77 -13.01
CA ARG A 171 20.18 23.97 -13.72
C ARG A 171 18.92 24.57 -13.10
N THR A 172 17.96 23.73 -12.75
CA THR A 172 16.75 24.18 -12.04
C THR A 172 17.12 24.87 -10.73
N LEU A 173 17.93 24.22 -9.88
CA LEU A 173 18.32 24.80 -8.60
C LEU A 173 19.07 26.12 -8.75
N VAL A 174 20.10 26.17 -9.60
CA VAL A 174 20.90 27.39 -9.78
C VAL A 174 20.03 28.54 -10.30
N ARG A 175 19.14 28.28 -11.26
CA ARG A 175 18.20 29.31 -11.74
C ARG A 175 17.28 29.80 -10.64
N THR A 176 16.68 28.90 -9.85
CA THR A 176 15.83 29.29 -8.73
C THR A 176 16.58 30.14 -7.71
N LEU A 177 17.83 29.81 -7.40
CA LEU A 177 18.64 30.63 -6.49
C LEU A 177 18.96 32.01 -7.07
N LEU A 178 19.24 32.10 -8.37
CA LEU A 178 19.44 33.38 -9.05
C LEU A 178 18.14 34.21 -9.13
N ASP A 179 16.99 33.56 -9.36
CA ASP A 179 15.67 34.21 -9.36
C ASP A 179 15.37 34.82 -7.99
N GLU A 180 15.62 34.09 -6.90
CA GLU A 180 15.47 34.58 -5.52
C GLU A 180 16.37 35.79 -5.18
N LEU A 181 17.50 35.92 -5.87
CA LEU A 181 18.42 37.04 -5.75
C LEU A 181 18.09 38.18 -6.73
N GLY A 182 17.14 38.01 -7.66
CA GLY A 182 16.85 38.96 -8.73
C GLY A 182 17.92 39.02 -9.82
N LEU A 183 18.73 37.97 -9.96
CA LEU A 183 19.91 37.88 -10.85
C LEU A 183 19.76 36.89 -12.00
N ALA A 184 18.54 36.42 -12.27
CA ALA A 184 18.32 35.34 -13.25
C ALA A 184 18.35 35.77 -14.72
N THR A 185 18.26 37.07 -15.00
CA THR A 185 18.37 37.59 -16.37
C THR A 185 19.83 37.90 -16.69
N ASP A 186 20.29 37.49 -17.88
CA ASP A 186 21.67 37.72 -18.35
C ASP A 186 22.07 39.21 -18.28
N ASP A 187 21.10 40.13 -18.44
CA ASP A 187 21.30 41.58 -18.37
C ASP A 187 21.59 42.12 -16.95
N ALA A 188 21.35 41.34 -15.89
CA ALA A 188 21.43 41.82 -14.51
C ALA A 188 22.83 41.73 -13.88
N THR A 189 23.75 40.92 -14.45
CA THR A 189 25.01 40.56 -13.74
C THR A 189 26.27 40.55 -14.60
N ASP A 190 26.25 41.01 -15.85
CA ASP A 190 27.36 40.84 -16.82
C ASP A 190 27.88 39.38 -16.89
N THR A 191 27.07 38.42 -16.44
CA THR A 191 27.46 37.02 -16.22
C THR A 191 26.92 36.18 -17.34
N ALA A 192 27.79 35.41 -17.99
CA ALA A 192 27.38 34.52 -19.06
C ALA A 192 26.99 33.15 -18.48
N LEU A 193 25.69 32.88 -18.33
CA LEU A 193 25.17 31.59 -17.89
C LEU A 193 25.15 30.58 -19.03
N VAL A 194 25.82 29.44 -18.86
CA VAL A 194 25.99 28.42 -19.90
C VAL A 194 25.33 27.12 -19.48
N ALA A 195 24.46 26.57 -20.34
CA ALA A 195 23.74 25.32 -20.12
C ALA A 195 24.61 24.07 -20.41
N ILE A 196 25.75 23.97 -19.74
CA ILE A 196 26.67 22.82 -19.81
C ILE A 196 26.77 22.22 -18.40
N GLY A 197 26.78 20.89 -18.29
CA GLY A 197 26.93 20.16 -17.03
C GLY A 197 27.97 19.04 -17.10
N GLY A 198 28.11 18.32 -15.99
CA GLY A 198 28.93 17.12 -15.87
C GLY A 198 30.38 17.29 -16.32
N GLU A 199 30.93 16.28 -16.98
CA GLU A 199 32.33 16.26 -17.43
C GLU A 199 32.69 17.40 -18.38
N ALA A 200 31.74 17.88 -19.20
CA ALA A 200 31.98 19.00 -20.10
C ALA A 200 32.17 20.32 -19.32
N ALA A 201 31.38 20.55 -18.27
CA ALA A 201 31.54 21.71 -17.40
C ALA A 201 32.83 21.63 -16.57
N ALA A 202 33.14 20.46 -16.00
CA ALA A 202 34.37 20.25 -15.25
C ALA A 202 35.62 20.50 -16.12
N ARG A 203 35.64 19.98 -17.35
CA ARG A 203 36.73 20.23 -18.30
C ARG A 203 36.83 21.70 -18.68
N GLY A 204 35.71 22.35 -18.99
CA GLY A 204 35.68 23.78 -19.32
C GLY A 204 36.21 24.67 -18.19
N LEU A 205 35.95 24.29 -16.93
CA LEU A 205 36.49 24.98 -15.76
C LEU A 205 38.00 24.75 -15.61
N LEU A 206 38.48 23.51 -15.74
CA LEU A 206 39.90 23.20 -15.64
C LEU A 206 40.73 23.85 -16.76
N GLU A 207 40.17 23.95 -17.97
CA GLU A 207 40.81 24.58 -19.13
C GLU A 207 40.71 26.13 -19.14
N GLY A 208 40.07 26.75 -18.16
CA GLY A 208 39.92 28.21 -18.11
C GLY A 208 38.89 28.80 -19.09
N LYS A 209 38.09 27.95 -19.75
CA LYS A 209 36.99 28.39 -20.63
C LYS A 209 35.77 28.86 -19.85
N LEU A 210 35.65 28.43 -18.59
CA LEU A 210 34.63 28.82 -17.64
C LEU A 210 35.31 29.41 -16.40
N GLY A 211 34.70 30.44 -15.82
CA GLY A 211 35.15 31.03 -14.55
C GLY A 211 34.56 30.31 -13.34
N ALA A 212 33.37 29.72 -13.49
CA ALA A 212 32.75 28.88 -12.45
C ALA A 212 31.88 27.77 -13.06
N ALA A 213 31.62 26.73 -12.27
CA ALA A 213 30.72 25.64 -12.65
C ALA A 213 29.98 25.08 -11.41
N ALA A 214 28.68 24.92 -11.56
CA ALA A 214 27.79 24.39 -10.53
C ALA A 214 27.51 22.89 -10.75
N PHE A 215 27.46 22.13 -9.65
CA PHE A 215 27.17 20.71 -9.64
C PHE A 215 26.35 20.36 -8.40
N VAL A 216 25.21 19.70 -8.60
CA VAL A 216 24.49 19.03 -7.50
C VAL A 216 24.90 17.55 -7.53
N MET A 217 25.80 17.17 -6.61
CA MET A 217 26.43 15.84 -6.61
C MET A 217 26.87 15.43 -5.20
N SER A 218 27.05 14.13 -4.98
CA SER A 218 27.70 13.61 -3.76
C SER A 218 29.15 14.11 -3.63
N PRO A 219 29.64 14.43 -2.42
CA PRO A 219 31.06 14.68 -2.18
C PRO A 219 31.99 13.52 -2.56
N THR A 220 31.45 12.29 -2.63
CA THR A 220 32.19 11.09 -3.06
C THR A 220 32.25 10.92 -4.58
N ALA A 221 31.57 11.77 -5.36
CA ALA A 221 31.57 11.66 -6.81
C ALA A 221 33.00 11.87 -7.37
N PRO A 222 33.49 11.02 -8.29
CA PRO A 222 34.83 11.15 -8.85
C PRO A 222 35.11 12.53 -9.46
N LEU A 223 34.10 13.13 -10.10
CA LEU A 223 34.19 14.48 -10.65
C LEU A 223 34.44 15.53 -9.56
N VAL A 224 33.71 15.46 -8.44
CA VAL A 224 33.85 16.39 -7.31
C VAL A 224 35.22 16.24 -6.66
N GLN A 225 35.67 15.01 -6.41
CA GLN A 225 37.01 14.76 -5.85
C GLN A 225 38.12 15.32 -6.73
N ARG A 226 37.99 15.18 -8.05
CA ARG A 226 38.97 15.72 -9.02
C ARG A 226 39.01 17.24 -9.01
N LEU A 227 37.85 17.91 -8.92
CA LEU A 227 37.79 19.38 -8.84
C LEU A 227 38.30 19.90 -7.49
N LEU A 228 37.98 19.23 -6.37
CA LEU A 228 38.53 19.58 -5.05
C LEU A 228 40.05 19.45 -4.98
N ALA A 229 40.64 18.51 -5.74
CA ALA A 229 42.08 18.29 -5.78
C ALA A 229 42.81 19.17 -6.81
N ALA A 230 42.10 19.96 -7.62
CA ALA A 230 42.69 20.75 -8.68
C ALA A 230 43.27 22.07 -8.14
N GLU A 231 44.51 22.38 -8.53
CA GLU A 231 45.15 23.65 -8.16
C GLU A 231 44.44 24.84 -8.81
N GLY A 232 44.28 25.94 -8.07
CA GLY A 232 43.61 27.16 -8.51
C GLY A 232 42.09 27.04 -8.64
N ILE A 233 41.49 25.92 -8.20
CA ILE A 233 40.05 25.71 -8.13
C ILE A 233 39.58 25.81 -6.68
N GLY A 234 38.75 26.82 -6.40
CA GLY A 234 38.10 27.00 -5.11
C GLY A 234 36.65 26.51 -5.11
N VAL A 235 36.07 26.39 -3.92
CA VAL A 235 34.65 26.09 -3.71
C VAL A 235 33.99 27.25 -2.98
N LEU A 236 32.86 27.73 -3.51
CA LEU A 236 32.06 28.77 -2.88
C LEU A 236 31.58 28.32 -1.49
N ASN A 237 31.80 29.15 -0.47
CA ASN A 237 31.31 28.92 0.89
C ASN A 237 30.01 29.70 1.12
N GLN A 238 28.86 29.12 0.85
CA GLN A 238 27.57 29.82 0.81
C GLN A 238 27.07 30.22 2.21
N ALA A 239 27.42 31.43 2.65
CA ALA A 239 27.06 31.98 3.96
C ALA A 239 25.55 32.26 4.10
N GLN A 240 24.84 32.46 2.99
CA GLN A 240 23.39 32.68 3.00
C GLN A 240 22.58 31.38 2.93
N ALA A 241 23.22 30.21 3.06
CA ALA A 241 22.51 28.93 3.02
C ALA A 241 21.30 28.88 3.99
N PRO A 242 21.42 29.32 5.26
CA PRO A 242 20.27 29.34 6.18
C PRO A 242 19.10 30.19 5.66
N THR A 243 19.38 31.32 5.00
CA THR A 243 18.34 32.19 4.42
C THR A 243 17.56 31.48 3.33
N PHE A 244 18.24 30.79 2.41
CA PHE A 244 17.56 30.06 1.34
C PHE A 244 16.72 28.90 1.88
N THR A 245 17.18 28.19 2.91
CA THR A 245 16.38 27.07 3.50
C THR A 245 15.05 27.52 4.11
N GLN A 246 14.95 28.78 4.57
CA GLN A 246 13.69 29.34 5.07
C GLN A 246 12.68 29.64 3.96
N ARG A 247 13.18 29.89 2.74
CA ARG A 247 12.35 30.25 1.57
C ARG A 247 12.05 29.05 0.68
N LEU A 248 12.98 28.10 0.64
CA LEU A 248 12.95 26.90 -0.19
C LEU A 248 13.03 25.66 0.73
N PRO A 249 11.90 25.16 1.24
CA PRO A 249 11.86 24.12 2.27
C PRO A 249 12.41 22.75 1.85
N TYR A 250 12.67 22.55 0.56
CA TYR A 250 13.32 21.36 0.02
C TYR A 250 14.86 21.42 0.12
N LEU A 251 15.43 22.54 0.57
CA LEU A 251 16.86 22.72 0.79
C LEU A 251 17.22 22.54 2.25
N ALA A 252 18.35 21.88 2.48
CA ALA A 252 19.03 21.83 3.76
C ALA A 252 20.34 22.63 3.70
N THR A 253 20.77 23.16 4.84
CA THR A 253 22.12 23.68 5.00
C THR A 253 23.02 22.52 5.40
N VAL A 254 24.07 22.26 4.63
CA VAL A 254 25.06 21.23 4.90
C VAL A 254 26.44 21.83 5.04
N THR A 255 27.31 21.15 5.78
CA THR A 255 28.72 21.55 5.91
C THR A 255 29.58 20.38 5.50
N LEU A 256 30.48 20.63 4.54
CA LEU A 256 31.55 19.70 4.21
C LEU A 256 32.74 20.03 5.10
N HIS A 257 33.04 19.12 6.02
CA HIS A 257 34.11 19.31 6.99
C HIS A 257 35.50 19.22 6.35
N GLU A 258 36.47 19.90 6.96
CA GLU A 258 37.86 19.84 6.54
C GLU A 258 38.37 18.39 6.48
N GLY A 259 39.05 18.04 5.39
CA GLY A 259 39.64 16.73 5.16
C GLY A 259 38.65 15.57 4.96
N VAL A 260 37.33 15.80 4.98
CA VAL A 260 36.34 14.70 4.99
C VAL A 260 36.31 13.89 3.69
N VAL A 261 36.70 14.48 2.56
CA VAL A 261 36.69 13.81 1.26
C VAL A 261 38.00 13.03 1.05
N ASP A 262 39.13 13.65 1.35
CA ASP A 262 40.45 12.98 1.38
C ASP A 262 41.25 13.50 2.58
N PRO A 263 41.30 12.74 3.69
CA PRO A 263 42.04 13.15 4.88
C PRO A 263 43.55 13.23 4.67
N ARG A 264 44.11 12.50 3.69
CA ARG A 264 45.56 12.51 3.43
C ARG A 264 46.00 13.78 2.73
N ARG A 265 45.14 14.30 1.84
CA ARG A 265 45.36 15.55 1.11
C ARG A 265 44.69 16.76 1.77
N ASN A 266 44.01 16.54 2.90
CA ASN A 266 43.18 17.53 3.58
C ASN A 266 42.16 18.21 2.64
N LEU A 267 41.34 17.41 1.94
CA LEU A 267 40.31 17.92 1.02
C LEU A 267 38.90 17.81 1.64
N PRO A 268 38.10 18.89 1.66
CA PRO A 268 38.51 20.28 1.41
C PRO A 268 39.47 20.80 2.52
N PRO A 269 40.29 21.84 2.24
CA PRO A 269 41.27 22.35 3.21
C PRO A 269 40.63 23.09 4.40
N HIS A 270 39.37 23.51 4.26
CA HIS A 270 38.60 24.19 5.29
C HIS A 270 37.14 23.73 5.21
N ARG A 271 36.36 24.03 6.25
CA ARG A 271 34.91 23.80 6.24
C ARG A 271 34.23 24.63 5.13
N VAL A 272 33.36 23.99 4.35
CA VAL A 272 32.56 24.65 3.30
C VAL A 272 31.08 24.50 3.62
N GLN A 273 30.38 25.61 3.83
CA GLN A 273 28.93 25.64 3.98
C GLN A 273 28.27 25.67 2.59
N MET A 274 27.27 24.82 2.40
CA MET A 274 26.58 24.68 1.11
C MET A 274 25.08 24.51 1.32
N LEU A 275 24.33 24.74 0.24
CA LEU A 275 22.95 24.30 0.11
C LEU A 275 22.93 22.90 -0.46
N ALA A 276 22.00 22.07 0.02
CA ALA A 276 21.78 20.75 -0.56
C ALA A 276 20.28 20.47 -0.69
N PRO A 277 19.75 20.25 -1.90
CA PRO A 277 18.47 19.58 -2.03
C PRO A 277 18.54 18.16 -1.47
N ALA A 278 17.41 17.68 -0.95
CA ALA A 278 17.25 16.27 -0.65
C ALA A 278 16.98 15.48 -1.93
N THR A 279 17.65 14.34 -2.08
CA THR A 279 17.22 13.28 -2.99
C THR A 279 16.17 12.45 -2.27
N TYR A 280 15.06 12.14 -2.93
CA TYR A 280 14.02 11.32 -2.32
C TYR A 280 13.29 10.44 -3.33
N LEU A 281 12.61 9.42 -2.80
CA LEU A 281 11.82 8.47 -3.57
C LEU A 281 10.39 8.97 -3.73
N VAL A 282 9.84 8.82 -4.93
CA VAL A 282 8.47 9.22 -5.28
C VAL A 282 7.76 8.07 -5.96
N THR A 283 6.48 7.92 -5.64
CA THR A 283 5.56 6.99 -6.29
C THR A 283 4.27 7.69 -6.67
N ARG A 284 3.48 7.06 -7.53
CA ARG A 284 2.09 7.48 -7.73
C ARG A 284 1.26 7.13 -6.50
N LYS A 285 0.21 7.90 -6.19
CA LYS A 285 -0.70 7.63 -5.06
C LYS A 285 -1.48 6.32 -5.19
N ASP A 286 -1.63 5.80 -6.41
CA ASP A 286 -2.28 4.52 -6.68
C ASP A 286 -1.30 3.33 -6.64
N THR A 287 -0.02 3.57 -6.33
CA THR A 287 1.00 2.52 -6.21
C THR A 287 0.63 1.58 -5.08
N HIS A 288 0.77 0.28 -5.33
CA HIS A 288 0.45 -0.75 -4.36
C HIS A 288 1.27 -0.57 -3.07
N ARG A 289 0.61 -0.60 -1.90
CA ARG A 289 1.22 -0.30 -0.58
C ARG A 289 2.49 -1.09 -0.28
N ALA A 290 2.47 -2.37 -0.63
CA ALA A 290 3.60 -3.25 -0.42
C ALA A 290 4.85 -2.83 -1.22
N ILE A 291 4.72 -2.17 -2.37
CA ILE A 291 5.85 -1.64 -3.15
C ILE A 291 6.45 -0.40 -2.46
N ALA A 292 5.61 0.53 -2.02
CA ALA A 292 6.04 1.68 -1.23
C ALA A 292 6.79 1.23 0.05
N GLN A 293 6.27 0.20 0.73
CA GLN A 293 6.95 -0.41 1.88
C GLN A 293 8.33 -0.98 1.50
N LEU A 294 8.41 -1.75 0.41
CA LEU A 294 9.67 -2.36 -0.02
C LEU A 294 10.73 -1.33 -0.39
N LEU A 295 10.35 -0.22 -1.01
CA LEU A 295 11.25 0.90 -1.31
C LEU A 295 11.80 1.55 -0.03
N VAL A 296 10.94 1.83 0.95
CA VAL A 296 11.36 2.36 2.26
C VAL A 296 12.26 1.37 3.00
N GLU A 297 11.94 0.09 2.97
CA GLU A 297 12.77 -0.96 3.59
C GLU A 297 14.12 -1.15 2.90
N ALA A 298 14.16 -1.04 1.56
CA ALA A 298 15.40 -1.07 0.79
C ALA A 298 16.33 0.04 1.25
N GLU A 299 15.77 1.24 1.46
CA GLU A 299 16.51 2.38 1.93
C GLU A 299 17.01 2.23 3.36
N GLN A 300 16.14 1.80 4.30
CA GLN A 300 16.52 1.59 5.70
C GLN A 300 17.63 0.55 5.88
N ARG A 301 17.74 -0.40 4.93
CA ARG A 301 18.84 -1.38 4.93
C ARG A 301 20.08 -0.89 4.21
N SER A 302 19.97 0.16 3.40
CA SER A 302 21.11 0.74 2.72
C SER A 302 22.08 1.28 3.77
N ARG A 303 23.29 0.70 3.86
CA ARG A 303 24.35 1.14 4.80
C ARG A 303 25.24 2.19 4.15
N ARG A 304 24.65 3.11 3.40
CA ARG A 304 25.42 4.12 2.66
C ARG A 304 26.03 5.13 3.63
N ILE A 305 27.26 5.51 3.33
CA ILE A 305 27.99 6.51 4.10
C ILE A 305 27.67 7.88 3.48
N HIS A 306 27.11 8.77 4.29
CA HIS A 306 26.86 10.14 3.91
C HIS A 306 28.00 11.02 4.45
N LEU A 307 28.73 11.69 3.55
CA LEU A 307 29.82 12.62 3.94
C LEU A 307 29.29 14.01 4.32
N VAL A 308 27.99 14.26 4.14
CA VAL A 308 27.30 15.50 4.44
C VAL A 308 26.00 15.22 5.18
N GLY A 309 25.64 16.10 6.10
CA GLY A 309 24.56 15.86 7.07
C GLY A 309 25.05 15.05 8.27
N ASN A 310 24.13 14.74 9.18
CA ASN A 310 24.45 13.87 10.31
C ASN A 310 24.43 12.40 9.85
N GLY A 311 25.38 11.58 10.31
CA GLY A 311 25.59 10.21 9.80
C GLY A 311 24.40 9.26 9.94
N ASP A 312 23.43 9.62 10.77
CA ASP A 312 22.20 8.92 11.13
C ASP A 312 20.94 9.65 10.64
N GLN A 313 21.10 10.65 9.76
CA GLN A 313 20.00 11.46 9.26
C GLN A 313 19.16 10.77 8.18
N PHE A 314 19.72 9.80 7.44
CA PHE A 314 19.04 9.12 6.36
C PHE A 314 18.78 7.64 6.69
N PRO A 315 17.62 7.08 6.28
CA PRO A 315 16.51 7.76 5.60
C PRO A 315 15.78 8.82 6.46
N SER A 316 15.13 9.80 5.82
CA SER A 316 14.31 10.81 6.52
C SER A 316 12.99 11.12 5.81
N LEU A 317 12.04 11.75 6.51
CA LEU A 317 10.81 12.28 5.91
C LEU A 317 10.87 13.79 5.63
N ALA A 318 12.06 14.39 5.71
CA ALA A 318 12.24 15.84 5.62
C ALA A 318 12.64 16.29 4.20
N HIS A 319 12.41 17.57 3.91
CA HIS A 319 12.88 18.27 2.71
C HIS A 319 12.35 17.71 1.37
N MET A 320 11.16 17.11 1.37
CA MET A 320 10.42 16.79 0.14
C MET A 320 9.55 17.98 -0.28
N ASP A 321 9.49 18.28 -1.57
CA ASP A 321 8.68 19.34 -2.19
C ASP A 321 7.27 18.86 -2.61
N ILE A 322 6.90 17.62 -2.28
CA ILE A 322 5.54 17.06 -2.44
C ILE A 322 5.06 16.40 -1.14
N PRO A 323 3.75 16.14 -0.98
CA PRO A 323 3.23 15.48 0.21
C PRO A 323 3.86 14.10 0.44
N VAL A 324 4.20 13.81 1.69
CA VAL A 324 4.71 12.51 2.12
C VAL A 324 3.56 11.52 2.23
N SER A 325 3.72 10.32 1.66
CA SER A 325 2.79 9.21 1.76
C SER A 325 2.48 8.86 3.22
N ASP A 326 1.19 8.73 3.55
CA ASP A 326 0.76 8.30 4.89
C ASP A 326 1.27 6.88 5.21
N GLN A 327 1.39 6.04 4.18
CA GLN A 327 1.94 4.69 4.32
C GLN A 327 3.43 4.74 4.63
N ALA A 328 4.20 5.55 3.89
CA ALA A 328 5.62 5.72 4.16
C ALA A 328 5.86 6.28 5.56
N ARG A 329 5.05 7.25 6.01
CA ARG A 329 5.11 7.78 7.39
C ARG A 329 4.84 6.69 8.42
N TYR A 330 3.84 5.85 8.20
CA TYR A 330 3.52 4.72 9.07
C TYR A 330 4.68 3.73 9.18
N PHE A 331 5.25 3.31 8.04
CA PHE A 331 6.34 2.33 7.99
C PHE A 331 7.65 2.90 8.55
N PHE A 332 7.94 4.18 8.29
CA PHE A 332 9.12 4.86 8.81
C PHE A 332 9.09 4.96 10.34
N GLN A 333 7.93 5.28 10.94
CA GLN A 333 7.83 5.48 12.40
C GLN A 333 7.67 4.20 13.21
N ARG A 334 6.94 3.20 12.70
CA ARG A 334 6.64 1.95 13.44
C ARG A 334 7.51 0.76 13.02
N GLY A 335 8.22 0.88 11.91
CA GLY A 335 8.92 -0.24 11.27
C GLY A 335 7.95 -1.28 10.69
N PRO A 336 8.48 -2.39 10.14
CA PRO A 336 7.65 -3.47 9.64
C PRO A 336 6.80 -4.07 10.76
N GLY A 337 5.50 -4.29 10.47
CA GLY A 337 4.56 -4.90 11.42
C GLY A 337 5.03 -6.28 11.90
N PHE A 338 4.45 -6.76 13.02
CA PHE A 338 4.81 -8.05 13.63
C PHE A 338 4.86 -9.21 12.62
N LEU A 339 3.90 -9.22 11.68
CA LEU A 339 3.78 -10.20 10.61
C LEU A 339 4.96 -10.13 9.63
N HIS A 340 5.30 -8.94 9.13
CA HIS A 340 6.42 -8.72 8.19
C HIS A 340 7.79 -9.02 8.79
N ARG A 341 7.92 -9.02 10.13
CA ARG A 341 9.16 -9.39 10.82
C ARG A 341 9.42 -10.90 10.85
N HIS A 342 8.37 -11.72 10.91
CA HIS A 342 8.50 -13.18 11.12
C HIS A 342 8.07 -14.02 9.91
N LEU A 343 7.34 -13.44 8.96
CA LEU A 343 6.85 -14.12 7.78
C LEU A 343 7.55 -13.60 6.51
N PRO A 344 7.76 -14.46 5.49
CA PRO A 344 8.12 -14.01 4.16
C PRO A 344 7.11 -12.98 3.62
N PHE A 345 7.58 -12.05 2.79
CA PHE A 345 6.78 -10.93 2.28
C PHE A 345 5.42 -11.37 1.67
N TRP A 346 5.41 -12.45 0.87
CA TRP A 346 4.18 -12.97 0.27
C TRP A 346 3.14 -13.40 1.30
N ALA A 347 3.60 -14.01 2.40
CA ALA A 347 2.72 -14.51 3.47
C ALA A 347 2.20 -13.35 4.32
N ALA A 348 3.06 -12.38 4.65
CA ALA A 348 2.65 -11.17 5.35
C ALA A 348 1.63 -10.37 4.54
N SER A 349 1.88 -10.16 3.24
CA SER A 349 0.94 -9.49 2.33
C SER A 349 -0.39 -10.23 2.19
N LEU A 350 -0.37 -11.57 2.18
CA LEU A 350 -1.60 -12.37 2.15
C LEU A 350 -2.40 -12.23 3.46
N VAL A 351 -1.74 -12.22 4.62
CA VAL A 351 -2.41 -12.06 5.91
C VAL A 351 -3.01 -10.67 6.04
N ASP A 352 -2.30 -9.61 5.63
CA ASP A 352 -2.83 -8.25 5.63
C ASP A 352 -4.09 -8.13 4.75
N ARG A 353 -4.09 -8.79 3.57
CA ARG A 353 -5.29 -8.91 2.70
C ARG A 353 -6.44 -9.66 3.37
N LEU A 354 -6.16 -10.81 3.96
CA LEU A 354 -7.19 -11.68 4.53
C LEU A 354 -7.75 -11.12 5.85
N ALA A 355 -6.97 -10.35 6.60
CA ALA A 355 -7.39 -9.76 7.88
C ALA A 355 -8.66 -8.89 7.73
N ILE A 356 -8.77 -8.13 6.63
CA ILE A 356 -9.96 -7.33 6.32
C ILE A 356 -11.19 -8.24 6.10
N LEU A 357 -10.99 -9.42 5.51
CA LEU A 357 -12.04 -10.41 5.25
C LEU A 357 -12.43 -11.23 6.49
N ILE A 358 -11.64 -11.21 7.56
CA ILE A 358 -11.97 -11.94 8.80
C ILE A 358 -13.22 -11.34 9.47
N ILE A 359 -13.34 -10.00 9.54
CA ILE A 359 -14.47 -9.32 10.17
C ILE A 359 -15.83 -9.75 9.56
N PRO A 360 -16.07 -9.58 8.24
CA PRO A 360 -17.33 -9.98 7.63
C PRO A 360 -17.54 -11.49 7.70
N LEU A 361 -16.48 -12.30 7.59
CA LEU A 361 -16.57 -13.75 7.73
C LEU A 361 -17.06 -14.13 9.14
N LEU A 362 -16.54 -13.49 10.19
CA LEU A 362 -17.00 -13.67 11.57
C LEU A 362 -18.45 -13.20 11.74
N THR A 363 -18.86 -12.10 11.10
CA THR A 363 -20.26 -11.64 11.09
C THR A 363 -21.22 -12.70 10.54
N ILE A 364 -20.77 -13.58 9.63
CA ILE A 364 -21.57 -14.70 9.11
C ILE A 364 -21.47 -15.92 10.02
N ILE A 365 -20.25 -16.29 10.43
CA ILE A 365 -19.99 -17.51 11.19
C ILE A 365 -20.65 -17.45 12.57
N ILE A 366 -20.58 -16.32 13.27
CA ILE A 366 -21.13 -16.18 14.63
C ILE A 366 -22.64 -16.51 14.69
N PRO A 367 -23.52 -15.87 13.89
CA PRO A 367 -24.93 -16.22 13.89
C PRO A 367 -25.17 -17.64 13.34
N LEU A 368 -24.38 -18.10 12.36
CA LEU A 368 -24.51 -19.45 11.81
C LEU A 368 -24.27 -20.51 12.89
N VAL A 369 -23.20 -20.38 13.67
CA VAL A 369 -22.85 -21.28 14.78
C VAL A 369 -23.89 -21.19 15.90
N ARG A 370 -24.38 -19.99 16.23
CA ARG A 370 -25.38 -19.80 17.28
C ARG A 370 -26.75 -20.42 16.93
N ILE A 371 -27.14 -20.39 15.65
CA ILE A 371 -28.45 -20.84 15.18
C ILE A 371 -28.41 -22.31 14.71
N ALA A 372 -27.23 -22.84 14.36
CA ALA A 372 -27.07 -24.21 13.89
C ALA A 372 -27.70 -25.27 14.82
N PRO A 373 -27.50 -25.24 16.16
CA PRO A 373 -28.15 -26.18 17.06
C PRO A 373 -29.67 -26.14 16.94
N ALA A 374 -30.26 -24.94 16.95
CA ALA A 374 -31.70 -24.75 16.85
C ALA A 374 -32.29 -25.19 15.50
N ALA A 375 -31.55 -25.04 14.41
CA ALA A 375 -32.00 -25.52 13.11
C ALA A 375 -31.98 -27.05 13.00
N VAL A 376 -30.95 -27.70 13.55
CA VAL A 376 -30.87 -29.16 13.63
C VAL A 376 -32.03 -29.69 14.48
N THR A 377 -32.28 -29.12 15.66
CA THR A 377 -33.39 -29.52 16.53
C THR A 377 -34.76 -29.34 15.86
N TRP A 378 -34.97 -28.23 15.16
CA TRP A 378 -36.18 -27.97 14.40
C TRP A 378 -36.40 -28.99 13.28
N SER A 379 -35.34 -29.36 12.55
CA SER A 379 -35.44 -30.34 11.46
C SER A 379 -35.87 -31.72 11.96
N MET A 380 -35.30 -32.16 13.10
CA MET A 380 -35.66 -33.42 13.77
C MET A 380 -37.11 -33.38 14.28
N ARG A 381 -37.50 -32.32 15.00
CA ARG A 381 -38.88 -32.17 15.49
C ARG A 381 -39.89 -32.14 14.35
N ARG A 382 -39.59 -31.44 13.25
CA ARG A 382 -40.48 -31.38 12.08
C ARG A 382 -40.74 -32.76 11.45
N ARG A 383 -39.74 -33.65 11.45
CA ARG A 383 -39.91 -35.04 11.00
C ARG A 383 -40.88 -35.80 11.92
N ILE A 384 -40.72 -35.70 13.24
CA ILE A 384 -41.62 -36.34 14.23
C ILE A 384 -43.05 -35.79 14.13
N PHE A 385 -43.21 -34.46 14.05
CA PHE A 385 -44.52 -33.82 13.95
C PHE A 385 -45.27 -34.14 12.64
N ARG A 386 -44.57 -34.50 11.56
CA ARG A 386 -45.19 -34.95 10.31
C ARG A 386 -46.01 -36.22 10.54
N TRP A 387 -45.48 -37.16 11.31
CA TRP A 387 -46.16 -38.41 11.66
C TRP A 387 -47.32 -38.18 12.63
N TYR A 388 -47.14 -37.31 13.64
CA TYR A 388 -48.24 -36.88 14.52
C TYR A 388 -49.42 -36.27 13.75
N ARG A 389 -49.16 -35.50 12.68
CA ARG A 389 -50.23 -34.94 11.86
C ARG A 389 -51.04 -36.03 11.15
N GLN A 390 -50.39 -37.09 10.68
CA GLN A 390 -51.10 -38.23 10.07
C GLN A 390 -51.91 -39.01 11.13
N LEU A 391 -51.33 -39.23 12.31
CA LEU A 391 -52.02 -39.87 13.42
C LEU A 391 -53.27 -39.10 13.87
N ARG A 392 -53.19 -37.76 13.93
CA ARG A 392 -54.32 -36.90 14.31
C ARG A 392 -55.50 -37.00 13.35
N VAL A 393 -55.27 -37.17 12.05
CA VAL A 393 -56.35 -37.37 11.07
C VAL A 393 -57.11 -38.67 11.39
N ILE A 394 -56.39 -39.73 11.72
CA ILE A 394 -56.98 -41.03 12.09
C ILE A 394 -57.74 -40.92 13.44
N ASP A 395 -57.20 -40.18 14.41
CA ASP A 395 -57.87 -39.91 15.70
C ASP A 395 -59.15 -39.08 15.56
N GLU A 396 -59.12 -38.02 14.77
CA GLU A 396 -60.32 -37.19 14.49
C GLU A 396 -61.40 -38.00 13.76
N GLU A 397 -61.02 -38.93 12.87
CA GLU A 397 -61.97 -39.86 12.25
C GLU A 397 -62.57 -40.82 13.29
N LEU A 398 -61.76 -41.40 14.17
CA LEU A 398 -62.19 -42.27 15.27
C LEU A 398 -63.05 -41.55 16.31
N GLY A 399 -62.98 -40.23 16.42
CA GLY A 399 -63.91 -39.45 17.23
C GLY A 399 -65.38 -39.51 16.76
N ARG A 400 -65.63 -39.93 15.51
CA ARG A 400 -66.99 -39.96 14.94
C ARG A 400 -67.79 -41.19 15.42
N PRO A 401 -69.05 -41.02 15.83
CA PRO A 401 -69.86 -42.10 16.42
C PRO A 401 -70.32 -43.18 15.44
N GLN A 402 -70.31 -42.92 14.12
CA GLN A 402 -70.74 -43.87 13.09
C GLN A 402 -69.67 -43.99 12.00
N LEU A 403 -68.90 -45.07 12.03
CA LEU A 403 -67.85 -45.38 11.07
C LEU A 403 -68.15 -46.74 10.42
N PRO A 404 -68.16 -46.84 9.08
CA PRO A 404 -68.28 -48.14 8.40
C PRO A 404 -67.12 -49.07 8.77
N VAL A 405 -67.39 -50.37 8.91
CA VAL A 405 -66.38 -51.40 9.25
C VAL A 405 -65.19 -51.37 8.27
N ALA A 406 -65.45 -51.20 6.97
CA ALA A 406 -64.41 -51.07 5.94
C ALA A 406 -63.46 -49.86 6.18
N ARG A 407 -63.94 -48.79 6.80
CA ARG A 407 -63.11 -47.63 7.18
C ARG A 407 -62.28 -47.90 8.43
N LEU A 408 -62.82 -48.65 9.39
CA LEU A 408 -62.06 -49.09 10.58
C LEU A 408 -60.90 -50.03 10.19
N GLU A 409 -61.13 -50.96 9.26
CA GLU A 409 -60.09 -51.84 8.72
C GLU A 409 -59.00 -51.06 7.96
N SER A 410 -59.41 -50.10 7.12
CA SER A 410 -58.48 -49.17 6.44
C SER A 410 -57.64 -48.38 7.44
N ASN A 411 -58.25 -47.87 8.52
CA ASN A 411 -57.54 -47.09 9.53
C ASN A 411 -56.57 -47.97 10.34
N LEU A 412 -56.92 -49.23 10.61
CA LEU A 412 -56.01 -50.20 11.22
C LEU A 412 -54.81 -50.52 10.31
N ALA A 413 -55.03 -50.65 9.00
CA ALA A 413 -53.95 -50.85 8.02
C ALA A 413 -53.03 -49.63 7.93
N GLN A 414 -53.59 -48.41 7.90
CA GLN A 414 -52.81 -47.17 7.91
C GLN A 414 -52.00 -47.00 9.20
N LEU A 415 -52.55 -47.36 10.36
CA LEU A 415 -51.81 -47.33 11.62
C LEU A 415 -50.68 -48.37 11.69
N LYS A 416 -50.86 -49.56 11.08
CA LYS A 416 -49.79 -50.55 10.96
C LYS A 416 -48.67 -50.06 10.03
N GLN A 417 -49.02 -49.45 8.90
CA GLN A 417 -48.05 -48.85 8.00
C GLN A 417 -47.29 -47.71 8.68
N LEU A 418 -48.00 -46.84 9.40
CA LEU A 418 -47.41 -45.73 10.14
C LEU A 418 -46.43 -46.22 11.22
N ASP A 419 -46.77 -47.28 11.97
CA ASP A 419 -45.87 -47.89 12.96
C ASP A 419 -44.60 -48.48 12.31
N HIS A 420 -44.74 -49.11 11.15
CA HIS A 420 -43.61 -49.64 10.39
C HIS A 420 -42.69 -48.53 9.86
N ASP A 421 -43.26 -47.50 9.24
CA ASP A 421 -42.53 -46.35 8.70
C ASP A 421 -41.81 -45.56 9.80
N VAL A 422 -42.42 -45.43 10.98
CA VAL A 422 -41.82 -44.78 12.15
C VAL A 422 -40.69 -45.63 12.74
N SER A 423 -40.83 -46.96 12.77
CA SER A 423 -39.83 -47.87 13.34
C SER A 423 -38.50 -47.89 12.58
N GLY A 424 -38.51 -47.56 11.28
CA GLY A 424 -37.31 -47.45 10.45
C GLY A 424 -36.57 -46.11 10.55
N THR A 425 -37.04 -45.16 11.36
CA THR A 425 -36.44 -43.83 11.47
C THR A 425 -35.45 -43.77 12.64
N GLU A 426 -34.17 -43.54 12.36
CA GLU A 426 -33.17 -43.26 13.40
C GLU A 426 -33.36 -41.85 13.97
N VAL A 427 -33.54 -41.76 15.30
CA VAL A 427 -33.75 -40.50 16.02
C VAL A 427 -32.68 -40.36 17.11
N PRO A 428 -32.01 -39.19 17.24
CA PRO A 428 -31.01 -38.96 18.28
C PRO A 428 -31.60 -39.13 19.70
N LEU A 429 -30.76 -39.56 20.66
CA LEU A 429 -31.15 -39.82 22.06
C LEU A 429 -31.95 -38.68 22.71
N SER A 430 -31.64 -37.43 22.38
CA SER A 430 -32.32 -36.24 22.90
C SER A 430 -33.78 -36.08 22.47
N TYR A 431 -34.28 -36.88 21.52
CA TYR A 431 -35.67 -36.86 21.04
C TYR A 431 -36.38 -38.21 21.19
N MET A 432 -35.76 -39.14 21.93
CA MET A 432 -36.34 -40.47 22.12
C MET A 432 -37.65 -40.40 22.90
N GLU A 433 -37.83 -39.44 23.81
CA GLU A 433 -39.07 -39.24 24.56
C GLU A 433 -40.24 -38.92 23.62
N GLU A 434 -40.11 -37.92 22.73
CA GLU A 434 -41.16 -37.59 21.76
C GLU A 434 -41.40 -38.73 20.76
N PHE A 435 -40.36 -39.47 20.39
CA PHE A 435 -40.46 -40.63 19.52
C PHE A 435 -41.19 -41.81 20.16
N TYR A 436 -40.88 -42.15 21.42
CA TYR A 436 -41.57 -43.21 22.15
C TYR A 436 -43.02 -42.84 22.45
N ASN A 437 -43.30 -41.58 22.81
CA ASN A 437 -44.67 -41.10 22.99
C ASN A 437 -45.51 -41.23 21.71
N LEU A 438 -44.93 -40.96 20.54
CA LEU A 438 -45.61 -41.18 19.26
C LEU A 438 -45.96 -42.67 19.07
N ARG A 439 -45.02 -43.57 19.32
CA ARG A 439 -45.26 -45.02 19.19
C ARG A 439 -46.29 -45.52 20.19
N LEU A 440 -46.26 -45.01 21.43
CA LEU A 440 -47.26 -45.34 22.45
C LEU A 440 -48.67 -44.91 22.01
N HIS A 441 -48.81 -43.70 21.45
CA HIS A 441 -50.10 -43.26 20.89
C HIS A 441 -50.55 -44.10 19.69
N ILE A 442 -49.63 -44.49 18.79
CA ILE A 442 -49.99 -45.39 17.68
C ILE A 442 -50.49 -46.73 18.22
N ALA A 443 -49.82 -47.30 19.22
CA ALA A 443 -50.22 -48.55 19.85
C ALA A 443 -51.60 -48.44 20.53
N TYR A 444 -51.81 -47.37 21.30
CA TYR A 444 -53.10 -47.06 21.94
C TYR A 444 -54.24 -46.93 20.90
N MET A 445 -54.01 -46.19 19.81
CA MET A 445 -54.99 -46.01 18.76
C MET A 445 -55.31 -47.33 18.02
N ARG A 446 -54.30 -48.18 17.80
CA ARG A 446 -54.51 -49.52 17.24
C ARG A 446 -55.37 -50.38 18.14
N GLN A 447 -55.17 -50.32 19.46
CA GLN A 447 -56.01 -51.03 20.42
C GLN A 447 -57.45 -50.52 20.38
N ARG A 448 -57.65 -49.20 20.43
CA ARG A 448 -58.97 -48.56 20.35
C ARG A 448 -59.74 -48.90 19.07
N VAL A 449 -59.05 -48.98 17.92
CA VAL A 449 -59.65 -49.42 16.64
C VAL A 449 -60.07 -50.88 16.70
N ARG A 450 -59.23 -51.76 17.29
CA ARG A 450 -59.55 -53.19 17.45
C ARG A 450 -60.74 -53.42 18.37
N GLU A 451 -60.82 -52.70 19.48
CA GLU A 451 -61.96 -52.77 20.41
C GLU A 451 -63.27 -52.35 19.72
N ARG A 452 -63.24 -51.28 18.91
CA ARG A 452 -64.42 -50.87 18.14
C ARG A 452 -64.79 -51.85 17.04
N LEU A 453 -63.82 -52.45 16.36
CA LEU A 453 -64.06 -53.53 15.40
C LEU A 453 -64.71 -54.74 16.10
N GLY A 454 -64.23 -55.11 17.29
CA GLY A 454 -64.80 -56.20 18.09
C GLY A 454 -66.22 -55.93 18.61
N ASN A 455 -66.57 -54.66 18.85
CA ASN A 455 -67.92 -54.24 19.27
C ASN A 455 -68.89 -53.95 18.10
N SER A 456 -68.41 -54.01 16.85
CA SER A 456 -69.21 -53.73 15.63
C SER A 456 -69.52 -54.99 14.80
N VAL A 457 -69.05 -56.16 15.27
CA VAL A 457 -69.43 -57.51 14.82
C VAL A 457 -70.52 -58.00 15.76
#